data_AF-A0AA36I6V6-F1
#
_entry.id   AF-A0AA36I6V6-F1
#
_cell.length_a   1.000
_cell.length_b   1.000
_cell.length_c   1.000
_cell.angle_alpha   90.00
_cell.angle_beta   90.00
_cell.angle_gamma   90.00
#
_symmetry.space_group_name_H-M   'P 1'
#
loop_
_entity.id
_entity.type
_entity.pdbx_description
1 polymer ?
#
loop_
_entity_poly.entity_id
_entity_poly.type
_entity_poly.pdbx_seq_one_letter_code
_entity_poly.pdbx_strand_id
1 'polypeptide(L)'
;MYYFGGTPQPQDPQLEHFLRKGYVVIPPCGTPQLHGQIYSKAWAVHAQDATWKLGDGVLGAIPELYQVLEAPKVKQTLSKVLGENYMLHGHRHLHVSSSNNQMWHKDSYWGFRKVRRHRPRWCMLLYYPQDTTVTMGPTCILSGSQYWTKDTEQSEVGEDILLPNSQEQSMFLPQGSLQHQAAVMNEAKSNYLGHHAHLVEDLALTVPAGSCVLMHYDLFHRASCRQSGTAPERFLVKFQFLRTMEPLPRPKPPASFRSGLVAVNPMDPVVEEVRSWLGEAVPAALASGNDVEALNSTNEADRLAAAYRLGRSGCHVPLLAALDEAEAGARAASYGLAAGLSALGAGALATEQRVLQLLKSPSTRTRRFSAFVLGEGAMPSMANVSALGAALREESAASLVGDDTRSEMLEALGLLGARARALGREELCTLCMLHAFPFLEQSVAPLVKTQAGESAAYAVLLAAGPRGAAPPQVLAKLAVAAATRNDLLMSNFAAEVRRS
;
A
#
# COMPACT_ATOMS: atom_id res chain seq x y z
N MET A 1 9.47 -14.93 31.07
CA MET A 1 7.99 -14.83 31.06
C MET A 1 7.67 -13.41 31.52
N TYR A 2 7.53 -12.46 30.59
CA TYR A 2 7.23 -11.07 30.92
C TYR A 2 5.75 -10.81 30.61
N TYR A 3 4.95 -10.62 31.67
CA TYR A 3 3.57 -10.17 31.56
C TYR A 3 3.56 -8.65 31.34
N PHE A 4 3.22 -8.20 30.14
CA PHE A 4 2.79 -6.81 29.93
C PHE A 4 1.28 -6.75 30.07
N GLY A 5 0.81 -6.60 31.31
CA GLY A 5 -0.54 -6.15 31.62
C GLY A 5 -0.64 -4.66 31.32
N GLY A 6 -0.92 -4.31 30.07
CA GLY A 6 -1.30 -2.96 29.68
C GLY A 6 -2.82 -2.82 29.69
N THR A 7 -3.35 -1.80 30.37
CA THR A 7 -4.71 -1.30 30.17
C THR A 7 -4.95 -1.00 28.68
N PRO A 8 -6.15 -1.25 28.12
CA PRO A 8 -6.46 -0.87 26.74
C PRO A 8 -6.15 0.62 26.55
N GLN A 9 -5.25 0.95 25.63
CA GLN A 9 -5.02 2.36 25.29
C GLN A 9 -6.31 2.93 24.67
N PRO A 10 -6.70 4.16 25.03
CA PRO A 10 -7.77 4.85 24.32
C PRO A 10 -7.41 4.94 22.83
N GLN A 11 -8.41 4.76 21.97
CA GLN A 11 -8.24 4.77 20.52
C GLN A 11 -7.61 6.10 20.09
N ASP A 12 -6.51 6.07 19.34
CA ASP A 12 -5.89 7.28 18.80
C ASP A 12 -6.82 7.87 17.72
N PRO A 13 -7.44 9.04 17.93
CA PRO A 13 -8.42 9.59 17.00
C PRO A 13 -7.83 9.87 15.62
N GLN A 14 -6.54 10.17 15.53
CA GLN A 14 -5.85 10.42 14.26
C GLN A 14 -5.68 9.12 13.47
N LEU A 15 -5.30 8.03 14.15
CA LEU A 15 -5.18 6.71 13.53
C LEU A 15 -6.56 6.18 13.13
N GLU A 16 -7.58 6.33 13.98
CA GLU A 16 -8.96 5.94 13.65
C GLU A 16 -9.47 6.70 12.42
N HIS A 17 -9.21 8.01 12.35
CA HIS A 17 -9.55 8.80 11.16
C HIS A 17 -8.79 8.29 9.93
N PHE A 18 -7.49 8.02 10.03
CA PHE A 18 -6.71 7.46 8.92
C PHE A 18 -7.26 6.11 8.44
N LEU A 19 -7.60 5.19 9.34
CA LEU A 19 -8.13 3.87 8.98
C LEU A 19 -9.52 3.94 8.34
N ARG A 20 -10.37 4.89 8.75
CA ARG A 20 -11.71 5.05 8.15
C ARG A 20 -11.70 5.87 6.88
N LYS A 21 -10.92 6.94 6.84
CA LYS A 21 -10.98 7.98 5.81
C LYS A 21 -9.82 7.92 4.82
N GLY A 22 -8.76 7.18 5.15
CA GLY A 22 -7.60 6.96 4.32
C GLY A 22 -6.60 8.11 4.29
N TYR A 23 -6.78 9.17 5.09
CA TYR A 23 -5.86 10.31 5.12
C TYR A 23 -5.85 11.02 6.48
N VAL A 24 -4.85 11.87 6.69
CA VAL A 24 -4.69 12.79 7.83
C VAL A 24 -4.08 14.09 7.32
N VAL A 25 -4.69 15.22 7.66
CA VAL A 25 -4.09 16.55 7.45
C VAL A 25 -3.19 16.89 8.62
N ILE A 26 -1.94 17.19 8.33
CA ILE A 26 -0.94 17.68 9.28
C ILE A 26 -0.86 19.20 9.08
N PRO A 27 -1.16 20.00 10.12
CA PRO A 27 -1.13 21.46 10.01
C PRO A 27 0.28 21.97 9.68
N PRO A 28 0.42 23.25 9.24
CA PRO A 28 1.68 23.82 8.83
C PRO A 28 2.85 23.50 9.77
N CYS A 29 3.94 22.99 9.18
CA CYS A 29 5.11 22.53 9.90
C CYS A 29 6.36 23.34 9.50
N GLY A 30 6.73 24.31 10.34
CA GLY A 30 7.83 25.23 10.08
C GLY A 30 7.38 26.68 10.08
N THR A 31 8.22 27.57 9.53
CA THR A 31 7.94 29.01 9.47
C THR A 31 7.40 29.41 8.08
N PRO A 32 6.61 30.50 7.98
CA PRO A 32 6.21 31.04 6.69
C PRO A 32 7.39 31.32 5.75
N GLN A 33 8.55 31.72 6.29
CA GLN A 33 9.77 31.95 5.53
C GLN A 33 10.29 30.65 4.88
N LEU A 34 10.27 29.52 5.61
CA LEU A 34 10.66 28.21 5.07
C LEU A 34 9.76 27.82 3.90
N HIS A 35 8.44 27.95 4.05
CA HIS A 35 7.47 27.60 3.01
C HIS A 35 7.64 28.49 1.76
N GLY A 36 7.84 29.80 1.96
CA GLY A 36 8.15 30.73 0.88
C GLY A 36 9.45 30.39 0.13
N GLN A 37 10.52 30.01 0.84
CA GLN A 37 11.77 29.56 0.22
C GLN A 37 11.58 28.30 -0.62
N ILE A 38 10.88 27.30 -0.09
CA ILE A 38 10.57 26.08 -0.84
C ILE A 38 9.72 26.39 -2.07
N TYR A 39 8.70 27.24 -1.94
CA TYR A 39 7.86 27.67 -3.05
C TYR A 39 8.68 28.34 -4.16
N SER A 40 9.53 29.33 -3.82
CA SER A 40 10.38 30.01 -4.80
C SER A 40 11.33 29.04 -5.53
N LYS A 41 11.90 28.07 -4.82
CA LYS A 41 12.76 27.04 -5.45
C LYS A 41 11.96 26.06 -6.31
N ALA A 42 10.78 25.63 -5.88
CA ALA A 42 9.88 24.80 -6.67
C ALA A 42 9.50 25.49 -7.98
N TRP A 43 9.21 26.79 -7.92
CA TRP A 43 8.95 27.60 -9.11
C TRP A 43 10.18 27.66 -10.03
N ALA A 44 11.37 27.94 -9.49
CA ALA A 44 12.60 28.01 -10.27
C ALA A 44 12.94 26.67 -10.94
N VAL A 45 12.76 25.56 -10.23
CA VAL A 45 12.89 24.21 -10.78
C VAL A 45 11.91 23.99 -11.93
N HIS A 46 10.62 24.31 -11.73
CA HIS A 46 9.60 24.11 -12.75
C HIS A 46 9.87 24.96 -14.01
N ALA A 47 10.30 26.22 -13.83
CA ALA A 47 10.61 27.11 -14.95
C ALA A 47 11.82 26.65 -15.78
N GLN A 48 12.76 25.94 -15.17
CA GLN A 48 13.95 25.40 -15.84
C GLN A 48 13.72 24.01 -16.45
N ASP A 49 12.72 23.28 -15.96
CA ASP A 49 12.48 21.89 -16.33
C ASP A 49 11.36 21.71 -17.37
N ALA A 50 11.61 22.19 -18.59
CA ALA A 50 10.76 21.91 -19.75
C ALA A 50 10.75 20.42 -20.17
N THR A 51 11.48 19.54 -19.46
CA THR A 51 11.78 18.16 -19.92
C THR A 51 11.59 17.07 -18.85
N TRP A 52 10.92 17.34 -17.73
CA TRP A 52 10.67 16.33 -16.68
C TRP A 52 11.94 15.74 -16.04
N LYS A 53 13.09 16.43 -16.16
CA LYS A 53 14.43 15.91 -15.84
C LYS A 53 14.70 15.79 -14.35
N LEU A 54 14.01 16.52 -13.49
CA LEU A 54 14.32 16.44 -12.06
C LEU A 54 13.85 15.11 -11.44
N GLY A 55 12.77 14.51 -11.95
CA GLY A 55 12.25 13.22 -11.51
C GLY A 55 12.23 13.07 -9.98
N ASP A 56 12.97 12.07 -9.48
CA ASP A 56 13.12 11.75 -8.06
C ASP A 56 14.20 12.58 -7.31
N GLY A 57 14.85 13.52 -8.00
CA GLY A 57 15.93 14.37 -7.49
C GLY A 57 15.51 15.58 -6.66
N VAL A 58 14.22 15.72 -6.32
CA VAL A 58 13.67 16.95 -5.69
C VAL A 58 14.33 17.35 -4.37
N LEU A 59 14.76 16.39 -3.54
CA LEU A 59 15.45 16.71 -2.28
C LEU A 59 16.87 17.26 -2.50
N GLY A 60 17.49 16.94 -3.64
CA GLY A 60 18.78 17.54 -4.02
C GLY A 60 18.61 18.98 -4.48
N ALA A 61 17.54 19.27 -5.23
CA ALA A 61 17.25 20.61 -5.73
C ALA A 61 16.65 21.54 -4.67
N ILE A 62 15.89 21.00 -3.72
CA ILE A 62 15.22 21.76 -2.66
C ILE A 62 15.53 21.12 -1.28
N PRO A 63 16.76 21.30 -0.75
CA PRO A 63 17.16 20.68 0.51
C PRO A 63 16.33 21.11 1.74
N GLU A 64 15.68 22.26 1.70
CA GLU A 64 14.78 22.74 2.76
C GLU A 64 13.62 21.77 3.04
N LEU A 65 13.26 20.92 2.07
CA LEU A 65 12.28 19.85 2.25
C LEU A 65 12.67 18.89 3.39
N TYR A 66 13.97 18.71 3.68
CA TYR A 66 14.38 17.90 4.84
C TYR A 66 13.84 18.49 6.15
N GLN A 67 13.74 19.81 6.30
CA GLN A 67 13.21 20.42 7.52
C GLN A 67 11.72 20.10 7.71
N VAL A 68 10.96 20.00 6.61
CA VAL A 68 9.55 19.59 6.61
C VAL A 68 9.42 18.12 6.99
N LEU A 69 10.19 17.25 6.35
CA LEU A 69 10.16 15.80 6.61
C LEU A 69 10.61 15.46 8.03
N GLU A 70 11.53 16.24 8.58
CA GLU A 70 12.07 16.06 9.93
C GLU A 70 11.22 16.73 11.02
N ALA A 71 10.19 17.49 10.65
CA ALA A 71 9.33 18.19 11.60
C ALA A 71 8.66 17.19 12.58
N PRO A 72 8.64 17.46 13.90
CA PRO A 72 8.14 16.50 14.90
C PRO A 72 6.72 15.97 14.63
N LYS A 73 5.81 16.84 14.18
CA LYS A 73 4.42 16.45 13.85
C LYS A 73 4.34 15.50 12.66
N VAL A 74 5.22 15.69 11.66
CA VAL A 74 5.29 14.83 10.47
C VAL A 74 5.81 13.46 10.87
N LYS A 75 6.94 13.40 11.59
CA LYS A 75 7.50 12.14 12.11
C LYS A 75 6.51 11.40 13.01
N GLN A 76 5.87 12.10 13.95
CA GLN A 76 4.90 11.49 14.85
C GLN A 76 3.73 10.87 14.08
N THR A 77 3.19 11.57 13.07
CA THR A 77 2.08 11.05 12.27
C THR A 77 2.52 9.85 11.42
N LEU A 78 3.71 9.88 10.83
CA LEU A 78 4.29 8.75 10.11
C LEU A 78 4.52 7.53 11.03
N SER A 79 5.14 7.71 12.20
CA SER A 79 5.38 6.62 13.15
C SER A 79 4.07 6.01 13.66
N LYS A 80 3.01 6.79 13.84
CA LYS A 80 1.69 6.26 14.23
C LYS A 80 1.09 5.32 13.16
N VAL A 81 1.21 5.68 11.88
CA VAL A 81 0.59 4.92 10.78
C VAL A 81 1.48 3.78 10.29
N LEU A 82 2.79 4.01 10.14
CA LEU A 82 3.75 3.07 9.56
C LEU A 82 4.60 2.34 10.60
N GLY A 83 4.50 2.71 11.88
CA GLY A 83 5.40 2.22 12.92
C GLY A 83 6.75 2.95 12.91
N GLU A 84 7.55 2.68 13.94
CA GLU A 84 8.91 3.22 14.04
C GLU A 84 9.81 2.70 12.92
N ASN A 85 10.90 3.43 12.65
CA ASN A 85 11.90 3.10 11.63
C ASN A 85 11.31 2.95 10.21
N TYR A 86 10.21 3.63 9.91
CA TYR A 86 9.70 3.75 8.55
C TYR A 86 10.79 4.31 7.61
N MET A 87 10.68 3.99 6.32
CA MET A 87 11.64 4.41 5.31
C MET A 87 11.00 5.38 4.33
N LEU A 88 11.73 6.46 3.99
CA LEU A 88 11.43 7.32 2.85
C LEU A 88 11.89 6.63 1.57
N HIS A 89 10.95 6.35 0.68
CA HIS A 89 11.22 5.69 -0.59
C HIS A 89 11.91 6.61 -1.61
N GLY A 90 12.55 6.01 -2.61
CA GLY A 90 13.26 6.69 -3.70
C GLY A 90 12.34 7.63 -4.47
N HIS A 91 11.12 7.18 -4.74
CA HIS A 91 10.15 7.89 -5.55
C HIS A 91 9.58 9.13 -4.83
N ARG A 92 9.82 10.30 -5.42
CA ARG A 92 9.44 11.61 -4.87
C ARG A 92 9.32 12.61 -6.01
N HIS A 93 8.28 13.43 -6.04
CA HIS A 93 8.07 14.25 -7.23
C HIS A 93 7.46 15.62 -6.91
N LEU A 94 7.96 16.65 -7.60
CA LEU A 94 7.35 17.96 -7.62
C LEU A 94 6.21 17.97 -8.63
N HIS A 95 4.98 18.14 -8.15
CA HIS A 95 3.80 18.23 -9.00
C HIS A 95 3.30 19.66 -9.10
N VAL A 96 2.98 20.07 -10.33
CA VAL A 96 2.38 21.38 -10.63
C VAL A 96 0.98 21.15 -11.23
N SER A 97 0.01 21.95 -10.83
CA SER A 97 -1.33 21.93 -11.43
C SER A 97 -1.30 22.29 -12.91
N SER A 98 -2.10 21.60 -13.72
CA SER A 98 -2.23 21.89 -15.15
C SER A 98 -3.65 22.34 -15.50
N SER A 99 -3.90 22.56 -16.79
CA SER A 99 -5.25 22.76 -17.33
C SER A 99 -6.05 21.45 -17.48
N ASN A 100 -5.43 20.29 -17.22
CA ASN A 100 -6.07 18.99 -17.44
C ASN A 100 -6.50 18.38 -16.10
N ASN A 101 -7.69 17.77 -16.10
CA ASN A 101 -8.12 16.91 -15.00
C ASN A 101 -7.58 15.50 -15.21
N GLN A 102 -7.19 14.86 -14.10
CA GLN A 102 -6.96 13.43 -14.07
C GLN A 102 -8.25 12.67 -13.71
N MET A 103 -8.36 11.45 -14.22
CA MET A 103 -9.33 10.47 -13.76
C MET A 103 -9.01 10.03 -12.32
N TRP A 104 -10.02 9.53 -11.60
CA TRP A 104 -9.80 8.87 -10.31
C TRP A 104 -8.88 7.67 -10.47
N HIS A 105 -7.75 7.69 -9.77
CA HIS A 105 -6.78 6.61 -9.83
C HIS A 105 -6.15 6.27 -8.48
N LYS A 106 -5.59 5.07 -8.40
CA LYS A 106 -4.53 4.70 -7.45
C LYS A 106 -3.22 4.60 -8.21
N ASP A 107 -2.16 5.13 -7.62
CA ASP A 107 -0.81 5.07 -8.22
C ASP A 107 -0.38 3.61 -8.46
N SER A 108 0.42 3.42 -9.51
CA SER A 108 1.19 2.18 -9.69
C SER A 108 2.30 2.09 -8.63
N TYR A 109 2.85 0.90 -8.43
CA TYR A 109 4.09 0.73 -7.68
C TYR A 109 5.25 0.93 -8.67
N TRP A 110 5.42 2.19 -9.08
CA TRP A 110 6.48 2.64 -9.99
C TRP A 110 6.39 2.04 -11.40
N GLY A 111 5.18 2.07 -11.97
CA GLY A 111 4.85 1.48 -13.26
C GLY A 111 4.40 0.01 -13.16
N PHE A 112 4.63 -0.65 -12.03
CA PHE A 112 4.21 -2.04 -11.82
C PHE A 112 2.89 -2.16 -11.07
N ARG A 113 2.19 -3.26 -11.33
CA ARG A 113 0.97 -3.63 -10.64
C ARG A 113 1.31 -4.59 -9.51
N LYS A 114 0.74 -4.39 -8.33
CA LYS A 114 0.90 -5.29 -7.18
C LYS A 114 -0.46 -5.60 -6.58
N VAL A 115 -0.56 -6.71 -5.87
CA VAL A 115 -1.76 -6.97 -5.08
C VAL A 115 -1.91 -5.84 -4.05
N ARG A 116 -3.04 -5.14 -4.10
CA ARG A 116 -3.34 -4.01 -3.21
C ARG A 116 -3.43 -4.51 -1.77
N ARG A 117 -2.88 -3.76 -0.81
CA ARG A 117 -2.79 -4.18 0.60
C ARG A 117 -3.62 -3.23 1.45
N HIS A 118 -4.54 -3.78 2.26
CA HIS A 118 -5.36 -2.96 3.17
C HIS A 118 -4.60 -2.49 4.41
N ARG A 119 -3.58 -3.24 4.82
CA ARG A 119 -2.70 -2.80 5.90
C ARG A 119 -1.82 -1.66 5.41
N PRO A 120 -1.58 -0.60 6.20
CA PRO A 120 -0.69 0.50 5.84
C PRO A 120 0.77 0.05 5.83
N ARG A 121 1.14 -0.64 4.74
CA ARG A 121 2.51 -0.98 4.36
C ARG A 121 3.19 0.21 3.70
N TRP A 122 2.41 1.00 2.98
CA TRP A 122 2.83 2.17 2.22
C TRP A 122 1.90 3.35 2.50
N CYS A 123 2.46 4.56 2.47
CA CYS A 123 1.70 5.81 2.52
C CYS A 123 2.33 6.84 1.58
N MET A 124 1.53 7.81 1.15
CA MET A 124 2.00 9.01 0.46
C MET A 124 1.88 10.23 1.36
N LEU A 125 2.88 11.10 1.33
CA LEU A 125 2.84 12.41 1.98
C LEU A 125 2.86 13.50 0.91
N LEU A 126 1.82 14.33 0.89
CA LEU A 126 1.73 15.49 0.01
C LEU A 126 2.05 16.75 0.82
N TYR A 127 3.13 17.45 0.48
CA TYR A 127 3.50 18.72 1.10
C TYR A 127 3.15 19.89 0.20
N TYR A 128 2.49 20.91 0.75
CA TYR A 128 2.03 22.10 0.04
C TYR A 128 2.80 23.34 0.50
N PRO A 129 3.71 23.91 -0.33
CA PRO A 129 4.50 25.08 0.07
C PRO A 129 3.74 26.41 0.03
N GLN A 130 2.48 26.39 -0.41
CA GLN A 130 1.62 27.56 -0.60
C GLN A 130 0.18 27.25 -0.15
N ASP A 131 -0.60 28.29 0.13
CA ASP A 131 -2.04 28.15 0.32
C ASP A 131 -2.66 27.50 -0.92
N THR A 132 -3.38 26.40 -0.70
CA THR A 132 -4.03 25.66 -1.77
C THR A 132 -5.52 25.96 -1.74
N THR A 133 -6.01 26.55 -2.82
CA THR A 133 -7.43 26.88 -3.00
C THR A 133 -8.03 26.06 -4.14
N VAL A 134 -9.36 26.02 -4.21
CA VAL A 134 -10.09 25.27 -5.25
C VAL A 134 -9.77 25.77 -6.66
N THR A 135 -9.53 27.08 -6.82
CA THR A 135 -9.30 27.70 -8.14
C THR A 135 -7.99 27.24 -8.81
N MET A 136 -7.03 26.77 -8.01
CA MET A 136 -5.67 26.42 -8.44
C MET A 136 -5.52 24.96 -8.87
N GLY A 137 -6.59 24.19 -8.94
CA GLY A 137 -6.52 22.76 -9.26
C GLY A 137 -5.88 21.93 -8.13
N PRO A 138 -6.54 21.86 -6.95
CA PRO A 138 -6.06 21.04 -5.84
C PRO A 138 -6.03 19.55 -6.19
N THR A 139 -5.32 18.77 -5.38
CA THR A 139 -5.53 17.32 -5.36
C THR A 139 -6.92 17.03 -4.81
N CYS A 140 -7.66 16.12 -5.45
CA CYS A 140 -8.91 15.60 -4.94
C CYS A 140 -8.72 14.14 -4.48
N ILE A 141 -9.43 13.73 -3.44
CA ILE A 141 -9.40 12.36 -2.89
C ILE A 141 -10.83 11.81 -2.75
N LEU A 142 -10.98 10.49 -2.86
CA LEU A 142 -12.19 9.78 -2.43
C LEU A 142 -11.95 9.23 -1.02
N SER A 143 -12.22 10.05 -0.01
CA SER A 143 -12.02 9.64 1.38
C SER A 143 -12.83 8.37 1.70
N GLY A 144 -12.19 7.37 2.30
CA GLY A 144 -12.79 6.07 2.64
C GLY A 144 -12.65 4.99 1.56
N SER A 145 -12.03 5.31 0.41
CA SER A 145 -11.92 4.37 -0.71
C SER A 145 -10.69 3.44 -0.66
N GLN A 146 -9.83 3.55 0.37
CA GLN A 146 -8.53 2.89 0.41
C GLN A 146 -8.61 1.36 0.32
N TYR A 147 -9.70 0.78 0.80
CA TYR A 147 -9.96 -0.66 0.81
C TYR A 147 -10.70 -1.16 -0.42
N TRP A 148 -11.13 -0.28 -1.32
CA TRP A 148 -11.87 -0.69 -2.50
C TRP A 148 -10.92 -1.06 -3.61
N THR A 149 -10.93 -2.31 -4.09
CA THR A 149 -10.06 -2.74 -5.20
C THR A 149 -10.87 -3.20 -6.41
N LYS A 150 -10.40 -2.87 -7.62
CA LYS A 150 -11.01 -3.33 -8.89
C LYS A 150 -10.29 -4.58 -9.39
N ASP A 151 -10.90 -5.26 -10.35
CA ASP A 151 -10.26 -6.35 -11.09
C ASP A 151 -9.29 -5.79 -12.13
N THR A 152 -8.21 -6.54 -12.37
CA THR A 152 -6.97 -6.04 -12.96
C THR A 152 -6.20 -7.04 -13.79
N GLU A 153 -6.55 -8.33 -13.77
CA GLU A 153 -5.82 -9.39 -14.49
C GLU A 153 -5.80 -9.20 -16.01
N GLN A 154 -6.68 -8.35 -16.53
CA GLN A 154 -6.76 -7.99 -17.95
C GLN A 154 -6.19 -6.59 -18.25
N SER A 155 -5.55 -5.93 -17.27
CA SER A 155 -5.02 -4.57 -17.42
C SER A 155 -3.50 -4.57 -17.55
N GLU A 156 -2.98 -3.93 -18.59
CA GLU A 156 -1.53 -3.76 -18.82
C GLU A 156 -0.94 -2.53 -18.09
N VAL A 157 -1.80 -1.64 -17.61
CA VAL A 157 -1.40 -0.43 -16.87
C VAL A 157 -1.10 -0.81 -15.41
N GLY A 158 -0.21 -0.09 -14.70
CA GLY A 158 0.07 -0.35 -13.27
C GLY A 158 -0.94 0.30 -12.32
N GLU A 159 -1.55 1.40 -12.75
CA GLU A 159 -2.53 2.19 -12.02
C GLU A 159 -3.92 1.54 -12.00
N ASP A 160 -4.66 1.75 -10.91
CA ASP A 160 -6.10 1.44 -10.88
C ASP A 160 -6.85 2.70 -11.27
N ILE A 161 -7.44 2.72 -12.47
CA ILE A 161 -8.24 3.85 -12.95
C ILE A 161 -9.72 3.47 -12.89
N LEU A 162 -10.55 4.33 -12.30
CA LEU A 162 -12.01 4.16 -12.36
C LEU A 162 -12.50 4.47 -13.77
N LEU A 163 -13.27 3.54 -14.34
CA LEU A 163 -13.67 3.60 -15.74
C LEU A 163 -15.10 4.12 -15.89
N PRO A 164 -15.33 5.09 -16.80
CA PRO A 164 -16.68 5.43 -17.24
C PRO A 164 -17.29 4.29 -18.08
N ASN A 165 -18.53 4.44 -18.49
CA ASN A 165 -19.26 3.44 -19.29
C ASN A 165 -18.59 3.15 -20.64
N SER A 166 -17.82 4.09 -21.20
CA SER A 166 -17.02 3.87 -22.41
C SER A 166 -15.90 2.85 -22.22
N GLN A 167 -15.56 2.49 -20.98
CA GLN A 167 -14.43 1.64 -20.61
C GLN A 167 -13.06 2.19 -21.05
N GLU A 168 -12.98 3.45 -21.45
CA GLU A 168 -11.72 4.07 -21.86
C GLU A 168 -10.78 4.22 -20.66
N GLN A 169 -9.64 3.52 -20.72
CA GLN A 169 -8.63 3.53 -19.68
C GLN A 169 -7.60 4.62 -19.94
N SER A 170 -7.94 5.85 -19.55
CA SER A 170 -7.03 7.01 -19.63
C SER A 170 -6.86 7.68 -18.27
N MET A 171 -5.63 8.04 -17.93
CA MET A 171 -5.33 8.84 -16.74
C MET A 171 -5.84 10.28 -16.90
N PHE A 172 -5.91 10.79 -18.13
CA PHE A 172 -6.39 12.14 -18.41
C PHE A 172 -7.81 12.08 -18.96
N LEU A 173 -8.66 12.97 -18.44
CA LEU A 173 -10.03 13.07 -18.95
C LEU A 173 -10.03 13.57 -20.41
N PRO A 174 -11.01 13.13 -21.22
CA PRO A 174 -11.19 13.66 -22.56
C PRO A 174 -11.36 15.19 -22.53
N GLN A 175 -10.86 15.85 -23.56
CA GLN A 175 -11.06 17.29 -23.72
C GLN A 175 -12.56 17.59 -23.84
N GLY A 176 -13.05 18.63 -23.17
CA GLY A 176 -14.46 18.97 -23.15
C GLY A 176 -14.79 20.03 -22.12
N SER A 177 -16.07 20.34 -21.96
CA SER A 177 -16.53 21.25 -20.91
C SER A 177 -16.27 20.67 -19.52
N LEU A 178 -16.07 21.53 -18.51
CA LEU A 178 -15.92 21.09 -17.12
C LEU A 178 -17.13 20.27 -16.63
N GLN A 179 -18.33 20.57 -17.15
CA GLN A 179 -19.54 19.82 -16.86
C GLN A 179 -19.49 18.40 -17.42
N HIS A 180 -19.01 18.24 -18.65
CA HIS A 180 -18.83 16.92 -19.26
C HIS A 180 -17.79 16.10 -18.48
N GLN A 181 -16.64 16.70 -18.17
CA GLN A 181 -15.60 16.03 -17.38
C GLN A 181 -16.09 15.63 -15.97
N ALA A 182 -16.88 16.49 -15.32
CA ALA A 182 -17.51 16.17 -14.04
C ALA A 182 -18.52 15.01 -14.16
N ALA A 183 -19.30 14.96 -15.24
CA ALA A 183 -20.23 13.87 -15.52
C ALA A 183 -19.49 12.53 -15.70
N VAL A 184 -18.41 12.52 -16.49
CA VAL A 184 -17.57 11.32 -16.69
C VAL A 184 -16.99 10.82 -15.37
N MET A 185 -16.46 11.72 -14.52
CA MET A 185 -15.94 11.33 -13.21
C MET A 185 -17.04 10.79 -12.28
N ASN A 186 -18.22 11.41 -12.27
CA ASN A 186 -19.34 10.96 -11.43
C ASN A 186 -19.90 9.62 -11.90
N GLU A 187 -19.96 9.38 -13.22
CA GLU A 187 -20.32 8.09 -13.80
C GLU A 187 -19.32 7.02 -13.36
N ALA A 188 -18.01 7.25 -13.56
CA ALA A 188 -16.96 6.30 -13.17
C ALA A 188 -16.99 5.95 -11.67
N LYS A 189 -17.23 6.95 -10.80
CA LYS A 189 -17.44 6.73 -9.36
C LYS A 189 -18.67 5.87 -9.10
N SER A 190 -19.80 6.19 -9.73
CA SER A 190 -21.08 5.51 -9.51
C SER A 190 -21.04 4.05 -9.97
N ASN A 191 -20.41 3.79 -11.10
CA ASN A 191 -20.18 2.44 -11.63
C ASN A 191 -19.42 1.56 -10.64
N TYR A 192 -18.46 2.15 -9.92
CA TYR A 192 -17.59 1.41 -9.03
C TYR A 192 -18.15 1.26 -7.62
N LEU A 193 -18.68 2.33 -7.05
CA LEU A 193 -19.16 2.36 -5.66
C LEU A 193 -20.56 1.75 -5.52
N GLY A 194 -21.38 1.87 -6.57
CA GLY A 194 -22.77 1.41 -6.59
C GLY A 194 -23.58 1.99 -5.42
N HIS A 195 -24.34 1.13 -4.75
CA HIS A 195 -25.21 1.51 -3.64
C HIS A 195 -24.44 1.94 -2.36
N HIS A 196 -23.14 1.70 -2.30
CA HIS A 196 -22.26 2.09 -1.18
C HIS A 196 -21.51 3.40 -1.44
N ALA A 197 -21.91 4.20 -2.42
CA ALA A 197 -21.32 5.53 -2.68
C ALA A 197 -21.36 6.46 -1.45
N HIS A 198 -22.31 6.26 -0.53
CA HIS A 198 -22.42 7.01 0.72
C HIS A 198 -21.27 6.73 1.72
N LEU A 199 -20.47 5.68 1.52
CA LEU A 199 -19.32 5.34 2.36
C LEU A 199 -18.07 6.17 2.02
N VAL A 200 -18.06 6.85 0.87
CA VAL A 200 -16.92 7.62 0.42
C VAL A 200 -17.28 9.09 0.17
N GLU A 201 -16.30 9.97 0.32
CA GLU A 201 -16.48 11.41 0.20
C GLU A 201 -15.49 12.00 -0.81
N ASP A 202 -16.01 12.75 -1.80
CA ASP A 202 -15.21 13.46 -2.80
C ASP A 202 -14.74 14.80 -2.24
N LEU A 203 -13.45 14.90 -1.91
CA LEU A 203 -12.87 16.04 -1.22
C LEU A 203 -11.78 16.71 -2.04
N ALA A 204 -11.86 18.03 -2.18
CA ALA A 204 -10.78 18.86 -2.68
C ALA A 204 -9.87 19.30 -1.52
N LEU A 205 -8.58 18.94 -1.59
CA LEU A 205 -7.61 19.28 -0.55
C LEU A 205 -7.25 20.77 -0.63
N THR A 206 -7.92 21.58 0.19
CA THR A 206 -7.59 23.00 0.41
C THR A 206 -6.94 23.15 1.78
N VAL A 207 -5.69 23.58 1.79
CA VAL A 207 -4.85 23.60 2.99
C VAL A 207 -3.97 24.85 3.01
N PRO A 208 -3.64 25.39 4.19
CA PRO A 208 -2.71 26.51 4.29
C PRO A 208 -1.27 26.09 3.92
N ALA A 209 -0.47 27.06 3.51
CA ALA A 209 0.95 26.89 3.21
C ALA A 209 1.69 26.18 4.34
N GLY A 210 2.50 25.20 3.99
CA GLY A 210 3.27 24.40 4.93
C GLY A 210 2.59 23.14 5.42
N SER A 211 1.33 22.91 5.06
CA SER A 211 0.59 21.71 5.46
C SER A 211 1.12 20.47 4.74
N CYS A 212 1.03 19.34 5.43
CA CYS A 212 1.21 18.02 4.81
C CYS A 212 -0.10 17.24 4.86
N VAL A 213 -0.35 16.40 3.87
CA VAL A 213 -1.44 15.42 3.89
C VAL A 213 -0.82 14.03 3.78
N LEU A 214 -0.93 13.24 4.84
CA LEU A 214 -0.56 11.82 4.81
C LEU A 214 -1.78 11.03 4.34
N MET A 215 -1.63 10.19 3.32
CA MET A 215 -2.71 9.37 2.78
C MET A 215 -2.27 7.92 2.59
N HIS A 216 -3.21 7.00 2.71
CA HIS A 216 -3.03 5.60 2.36
C HIS A 216 -2.62 5.50 0.89
N TYR A 217 -1.67 4.62 0.58
CA TYR A 217 -1.15 4.48 -0.78
C TYR A 217 -2.25 4.17 -1.81
N ASP A 218 -3.18 3.30 -1.39
CA ASP A 218 -4.30 2.86 -2.23
C ASP A 218 -5.57 3.72 -2.10
N LEU A 219 -5.48 4.97 -1.62
CA LEU A 219 -6.60 5.92 -1.64
C LEU A 219 -6.79 6.49 -3.05
N PHE A 220 -8.01 6.44 -3.59
CA PHE A 220 -8.29 7.01 -4.90
C PHE A 220 -8.13 8.53 -4.84
N HIS A 221 -7.38 9.06 -5.79
CA HIS A 221 -7.10 10.48 -5.89
C HIS A 221 -6.97 10.93 -7.34
N ARG A 222 -6.88 12.25 -7.54
CA ARG A 222 -6.67 12.87 -8.85
C ARG A 222 -6.12 14.28 -8.70
N ALA A 223 -5.39 14.76 -9.70
CA ALA A 223 -5.22 16.19 -9.92
C ALA A 223 -6.48 16.79 -10.55
N SER A 224 -6.93 17.93 -10.02
CA SER A 224 -7.94 18.74 -10.70
C SER A 224 -7.31 19.85 -11.53
N CYS A 225 -8.01 20.29 -12.58
CA CYS A 225 -7.56 21.37 -13.43
C CYS A 225 -7.65 22.72 -12.72
N ARG A 226 -6.81 23.68 -13.14
CA ARG A 226 -7.03 25.09 -12.82
C ARG A 226 -8.36 25.58 -13.39
N GLN A 227 -9.09 26.41 -12.62
CA GLN A 227 -10.39 26.92 -13.04
C GLN A 227 -10.30 28.03 -14.11
N SER A 228 -9.16 28.70 -14.23
CA SER A 228 -8.89 29.67 -15.30
C SER A 228 -7.40 29.68 -15.66
N GLY A 229 -7.06 30.20 -16.85
CA GLY A 229 -5.67 30.41 -17.26
C GLY A 229 -4.92 31.47 -16.43
N THR A 230 -5.65 32.30 -15.67
CA THR A 230 -5.10 33.31 -14.76
C THR A 230 -4.95 32.79 -13.32
N ALA A 231 -5.51 31.62 -13.02
CA ALA A 231 -5.37 31.02 -11.69
C ALA A 231 -3.91 30.62 -11.44
N PRO A 232 -3.39 30.88 -10.23
CA PRO A 232 -2.01 30.54 -9.91
C PRO A 232 -1.78 29.03 -9.97
N GLU A 233 -0.55 28.65 -10.25
CA GLU A 233 -0.12 27.24 -10.25
C GLU A 233 -0.01 26.73 -8.81
N ARG A 234 -0.59 25.56 -8.55
CA ARG A 234 -0.44 24.85 -7.28
C ARG A 234 0.74 23.91 -7.38
N PHE A 235 1.75 24.15 -6.55
CA PHE A 235 2.89 23.25 -6.35
C PHE A 235 2.59 22.32 -5.18
N LEU A 236 3.00 21.07 -5.28
CA LEU A 236 3.09 20.15 -4.15
C LEU A 236 4.27 19.22 -4.35
N VAL A 237 4.84 18.70 -3.27
CA VAL A 237 5.85 17.64 -3.34
C VAL A 237 5.25 16.36 -2.77
N LYS A 238 5.23 15.30 -3.59
CA LYS A 238 4.79 13.96 -3.21
C LYS A 238 5.99 13.17 -2.72
N PHE A 239 5.86 12.52 -1.58
CA PHE A 239 6.81 11.56 -1.04
C PHE A 239 6.11 10.22 -0.79
N GLN A 240 6.83 9.12 -0.91
CA GLN A 240 6.35 7.80 -0.55
C GLN A 240 7.11 7.27 0.65
N PHE A 241 6.38 6.65 1.58
CA PHE A 241 6.93 6.05 2.78
C PHE A 241 6.46 4.61 2.91
N LEU A 242 7.30 3.77 3.49
CA LEU A 242 7.01 2.37 3.72
C LEU A 242 7.30 1.96 5.16
N ARG A 243 6.46 1.07 5.66
CA ARG A 243 6.64 0.36 6.91
C ARG A 243 7.77 -0.65 6.75
N THR A 244 8.72 -0.62 7.67
CA THR A 244 9.82 -1.58 7.71
C THR A 244 9.68 -2.57 8.87
N MET A 245 8.78 -2.32 9.83
CA MET A 245 8.59 -3.15 11.00
C MET A 245 7.15 -3.65 11.09
N GLU A 246 7.01 -4.94 11.36
CA GLU A 246 5.72 -5.55 11.62
C GLU A 246 5.26 -5.23 13.04
N PRO A 247 4.01 -4.79 13.25
CA PRO A 247 3.44 -4.69 14.57
C PRO A 247 3.45 -6.07 15.23
N LEU A 248 3.93 -6.13 16.47
CA LEU A 248 3.89 -7.36 17.24
C LEU A 248 2.46 -7.58 17.78
N PRO A 249 1.93 -8.81 17.72
CA PRO A 249 0.63 -9.11 18.29
C PRO A 249 0.62 -8.79 19.79
N ARG A 250 -0.35 -7.99 20.24
CA ARG A 250 -0.61 -7.74 21.66
C ARG A 250 -1.59 -8.80 22.19
N PRO A 251 -1.63 -9.05 23.52
CA PRO A 251 -2.55 -10.01 24.10
C PRO A 251 -4.01 -9.70 23.77
N LYS A 252 -4.83 -10.74 23.61
CA LYS A 252 -6.27 -10.64 23.35
C LYS A 252 -6.95 -9.78 24.45
N PRO A 253 -7.99 -8.99 24.09
CA PRO A 253 -8.81 -8.32 25.10
C PRO A 253 -9.43 -9.33 26.08
N PRO A 254 -9.73 -8.90 27.32
CA PRO A 254 -10.55 -9.68 28.23
C PRO A 254 -11.92 -9.96 27.60
N ALA A 255 -12.51 -11.12 27.92
CA ALA A 255 -13.80 -11.59 27.38
C ALA A 255 -14.99 -10.64 27.61
N SER A 256 -14.82 -9.64 28.48
CA SER A 256 -15.80 -8.60 28.80
C SER A 256 -15.81 -7.41 27.84
N PHE A 257 -14.92 -7.35 26.84
CA PHE A 257 -14.90 -6.25 25.87
C PHE A 257 -16.11 -6.33 24.93
N ARG A 258 -17.14 -5.52 25.22
CA ARG A 258 -18.29 -5.29 24.34
C ARG A 258 -18.10 -3.95 23.64
N SER A 259 -17.83 -3.99 22.34
CA SER A 259 -17.98 -2.79 21.51
C SER A 259 -19.47 -2.46 21.41
N GLY A 260 -19.83 -1.20 21.63
CA GLY A 260 -21.21 -0.74 21.47
C GLY A 260 -21.71 -1.02 20.05
N LEU A 261 -22.98 -1.38 19.93
CA LEU A 261 -23.66 -1.50 18.64
C LEU A 261 -23.75 -0.11 18.01
N VAL A 262 -22.77 0.24 17.18
CA VAL A 262 -22.85 1.34 16.23
C VAL A 262 -23.36 0.77 14.91
N ALA A 263 -24.11 1.57 14.14
CA ALA A 263 -24.53 1.20 12.79
C ALA A 263 -23.34 0.63 12.01
N VAL A 264 -23.47 -0.62 11.54
CA VAL A 264 -22.36 -1.37 10.96
C VAL A 264 -22.06 -0.80 9.58
N ASN A 265 -20.95 -0.06 9.48
CA ASN A 265 -20.40 0.29 8.18
C ASN A 265 -19.93 -1.03 7.54
N PRO A 266 -20.31 -1.36 6.29
CA PRO A 266 -19.87 -2.59 5.62
C PRO A 266 -18.35 -2.79 5.65
N MET A 267 -17.56 -1.71 5.74
CA MET A 267 -16.10 -1.76 5.82
C MET A 267 -15.53 -1.94 7.23
N ASP A 268 -16.37 -1.97 8.28
CA ASP A 268 -15.92 -2.19 9.66
C ASP A 268 -15.12 -3.50 9.85
N PRO A 269 -15.49 -4.65 9.24
CA PRO A 269 -14.70 -5.87 9.35
C PRO A 269 -13.25 -5.71 8.86
N VAL A 270 -13.03 -4.85 7.87
CA VAL A 270 -11.71 -4.51 7.33
C VAL A 270 -10.93 -3.64 8.32
N VAL A 271 -11.55 -2.55 8.81
CA VAL A 271 -10.93 -1.63 9.78
C VAL A 271 -10.56 -2.38 11.05
N GLU A 272 -11.46 -3.20 11.58
CA GLU A 272 -11.21 -4.03 12.75
C GLU A 272 -10.07 -5.03 12.53
N GLU A 273 -9.94 -5.62 11.34
CA GLU A 273 -8.81 -6.50 11.05
C GLU A 273 -7.48 -5.73 11.07
N VAL A 274 -7.42 -4.57 10.42
CA VAL A 274 -6.20 -3.74 10.41
C VAL A 274 -5.84 -3.29 11.83
N ARG A 275 -6.84 -2.95 12.66
CA ARG A 275 -6.63 -2.64 14.09
C ARG A 275 -6.13 -3.84 14.87
N SER A 276 -6.70 -5.03 14.64
CA SER A 276 -6.20 -6.28 15.23
C SER A 276 -4.74 -6.53 14.85
N TRP A 277 -4.37 -6.30 13.60
CA TRP A 277 -3.00 -6.44 13.12
C TRP A 277 -2.06 -5.39 13.77
N LEU A 278 -2.50 -4.16 14.01
CA LEU A 278 -1.78 -3.14 14.80
C LEU A 278 -1.68 -3.47 16.30
N GLY A 279 -2.19 -4.63 16.71
CA GLY A 279 -2.18 -5.13 18.08
C GLY A 279 -3.26 -4.49 18.95
N GLU A 280 -4.33 -3.98 18.38
CA GLU A 280 -5.50 -3.54 19.15
C GLU A 280 -6.48 -4.68 19.40
N ALA A 281 -7.16 -4.57 20.53
CA ALA A 281 -8.29 -5.41 20.84
C ALA A 281 -9.50 -5.06 19.97
N VAL A 282 -10.05 -6.05 19.26
CA VAL A 282 -11.26 -5.88 18.44
C VAL A 282 -12.31 -6.94 18.78
N PRO A 283 -13.60 -6.68 18.47
CA PRO A 283 -14.66 -7.67 18.67
C PRO A 283 -14.40 -8.99 17.92
N ALA A 284 -14.95 -10.08 18.44
CA ALA A 284 -15.00 -11.33 17.71
C ALA A 284 -15.92 -11.17 16.49
N ALA A 285 -15.49 -11.68 15.33
CA ALA A 285 -16.32 -11.70 14.14
C ALA A 285 -17.35 -12.83 14.21
N LEU A 286 -18.55 -12.57 13.71
CA LEU A 286 -19.58 -13.56 13.47
C LEU A 286 -19.87 -13.60 11.97
N ALA A 287 -19.81 -14.79 11.38
CA ALA A 287 -20.22 -15.02 10.00
C ALA A 287 -21.53 -15.78 9.93
N SER A 288 -22.24 -15.63 8.82
CA SER A 288 -23.52 -16.23 8.51
C SER A 288 -23.51 -16.90 7.14
N GLY A 289 -24.53 -17.69 6.81
CA GLY A 289 -24.68 -18.28 5.47
C GLY A 289 -24.72 -17.22 4.36
N ASN A 290 -25.29 -16.05 4.64
CA ASN A 290 -25.35 -14.92 3.72
C ASN A 290 -23.95 -14.38 3.34
N ASP A 291 -22.94 -14.54 4.20
CA ASP A 291 -21.58 -14.12 3.88
C ASP A 291 -20.95 -15.01 2.80
N VAL A 292 -21.30 -16.30 2.75
CA VAL A 292 -20.82 -17.20 1.69
C VAL A 292 -21.40 -16.79 0.34
N GLU A 293 -22.67 -16.40 0.30
CA GLU A 293 -23.31 -15.88 -0.92
C GLU A 293 -22.72 -14.51 -1.32
N ALA A 294 -22.48 -13.64 -0.34
CA ALA A 294 -21.96 -12.29 -0.56
C ALA A 294 -20.51 -12.26 -1.08
N LEU A 295 -19.72 -13.34 -0.94
CA LEU A 295 -18.42 -13.47 -1.63
C LEU A 295 -18.53 -13.32 -3.15
N ASN A 296 -19.70 -13.66 -3.72
CA ASN A 296 -20.00 -13.52 -5.15
C ASN A 296 -20.78 -12.23 -5.47
N SER A 297 -20.97 -11.32 -4.51
CA SER A 297 -21.61 -10.02 -4.78
C SER A 297 -20.90 -9.29 -5.91
N THR A 298 -21.62 -8.52 -6.71
CA THR A 298 -21.02 -7.65 -7.73
C THR A 298 -20.41 -6.38 -7.13
N ASN A 299 -20.77 -6.01 -5.89
CA ASN A 299 -20.21 -4.88 -5.18
C ASN A 299 -19.00 -5.27 -4.31
N GLU A 300 -17.89 -4.54 -4.44
CA GLU A 300 -16.64 -4.82 -3.72
C GLU A 300 -16.80 -4.71 -2.20
N ALA A 301 -17.52 -3.72 -1.67
CA ALA A 301 -17.67 -3.57 -0.22
C ALA A 301 -18.38 -4.77 0.41
N ASP A 302 -19.42 -5.30 -0.23
CA ASP A 302 -20.13 -6.49 0.26
C ASP A 302 -19.22 -7.73 0.24
N ARG A 303 -18.50 -7.95 -0.87
CA ARG A 303 -17.54 -9.05 -1.00
C ARG A 303 -16.46 -9.00 0.07
N LEU A 304 -15.86 -7.83 0.28
CA LEU A 304 -14.80 -7.64 1.27
C LEU A 304 -15.32 -7.84 2.69
N ALA A 305 -16.47 -7.24 3.02
CA ALA A 305 -17.09 -7.39 4.32
C ALA A 305 -17.33 -8.87 4.66
N ALA A 306 -17.86 -9.63 3.70
CA ALA A 306 -18.10 -11.05 3.81
C ALA A 306 -16.80 -11.85 3.98
N ALA A 307 -15.79 -11.59 3.15
CA ALA A 307 -14.52 -12.30 3.22
C ALA A 307 -13.80 -12.11 4.56
N TYR A 308 -13.75 -10.87 5.07
CA TYR A 308 -13.16 -10.59 6.38
C TYR A 308 -13.94 -11.22 7.54
N ARG A 309 -15.28 -11.23 7.48
CA ARG A 309 -16.09 -11.92 8.50
C ARG A 309 -15.86 -13.44 8.48
N LEU A 310 -15.87 -14.06 7.30
CA LEU A 310 -15.58 -15.50 7.14
C LEU A 310 -14.18 -15.85 7.63
N GLY A 311 -13.19 -15.03 7.28
CA GLY A 311 -11.80 -15.20 7.72
C GLY A 311 -11.65 -15.13 9.24
N ARG A 312 -12.12 -14.02 9.84
CA ARG A 312 -11.98 -13.78 11.28
C ARG A 312 -12.83 -14.72 12.15
N SER A 313 -13.86 -15.34 11.60
CA SER A 313 -14.69 -16.34 12.29
C SER A 313 -14.18 -17.78 12.14
N GLY A 314 -13.14 -18.03 11.32
CA GLY A 314 -12.61 -19.37 11.08
C GLY A 314 -13.31 -20.16 9.96
N CYS A 315 -14.27 -19.55 9.25
CA CYS A 315 -15.01 -20.16 8.14
C CYS A 315 -14.19 -20.14 6.84
N HIS A 316 -13.05 -20.84 6.82
CA HIS A 316 -12.07 -20.74 5.73
C HIS A 316 -12.38 -21.58 4.49
N VAL A 317 -13.21 -22.62 4.59
CA VAL A 317 -13.54 -23.52 3.46
C VAL A 317 -14.08 -22.77 2.24
N PRO A 318 -15.11 -21.90 2.34
CA PRO A 318 -15.60 -21.14 1.19
C PRO A 318 -14.54 -20.18 0.62
N LEU A 319 -13.68 -19.60 1.46
CA LEU A 319 -12.61 -18.72 1.01
C LEU A 319 -11.54 -19.49 0.21
N LEU A 320 -11.16 -20.69 0.67
CA LEU A 320 -10.22 -21.56 -0.04
C LEU A 320 -10.75 -21.98 -1.41
N ALA A 321 -12.05 -22.25 -1.53
CA ALA A 321 -12.68 -22.56 -2.82
C ALA A 321 -12.66 -21.35 -3.76
N ALA A 322 -12.94 -20.15 -3.24
CA ALA A 322 -12.97 -18.92 -4.02
C ALA A 322 -11.60 -18.49 -4.61
N LEU A 323 -10.47 -19.01 -4.13
CA LEU A 323 -9.15 -18.71 -4.68
C LEU A 323 -8.97 -19.18 -6.15
N ASP A 324 -9.70 -20.22 -6.55
CA ASP A 324 -9.66 -20.76 -7.92
C ASP A 324 -10.72 -20.12 -8.85
N GLU A 325 -11.57 -19.25 -8.31
CA GLU A 325 -12.66 -18.58 -9.04
C GLU A 325 -12.19 -17.27 -9.73
N ALA A 326 -13.13 -16.45 -10.19
CA ALA A 326 -12.87 -15.13 -10.78
C ALA A 326 -12.06 -14.21 -9.84
N GLU A 327 -11.29 -13.29 -10.43
CA GLU A 327 -10.34 -12.43 -9.71
C GLU A 327 -10.97 -11.71 -8.51
N ALA A 328 -12.15 -11.10 -8.67
CA ALA A 328 -12.85 -10.42 -7.58
C ALA A 328 -13.05 -11.30 -6.34
N GLY A 329 -13.52 -12.53 -6.55
CA GLY A 329 -13.77 -13.51 -5.49
C GLY A 329 -12.45 -14.00 -4.88
N ALA A 330 -11.48 -14.36 -5.71
CA ALA A 330 -10.16 -14.83 -5.28
C ALA A 330 -9.41 -13.76 -4.46
N ARG A 331 -9.46 -12.49 -4.90
CA ARG A 331 -8.87 -11.35 -4.19
C ARG A 331 -9.54 -11.14 -2.84
N ALA A 332 -10.87 -11.04 -2.80
CA ALA A 332 -11.60 -10.89 -1.54
C ALA A 332 -11.28 -12.04 -0.58
N ALA A 333 -11.31 -13.28 -1.07
CA ALA A 333 -11.01 -14.47 -0.30
C ALA A 333 -9.58 -14.47 0.27
N SER A 334 -8.60 -13.98 -0.50
CA SER A 334 -7.21 -13.83 -0.05
C SER A 334 -7.08 -12.90 1.16
N TYR A 335 -7.84 -11.79 1.19
CA TYR A 335 -7.86 -10.91 2.36
C TYR A 335 -8.47 -11.60 3.58
N GLY A 336 -9.59 -12.31 3.39
CA GLY A 336 -10.24 -13.09 4.44
C GLY A 336 -9.33 -14.18 5.02
N LEU A 337 -8.66 -14.95 4.17
CA LEU A 337 -7.72 -15.98 4.60
C LEU A 337 -6.53 -15.40 5.36
N ALA A 338 -5.96 -14.28 4.89
CA ALA A 338 -4.87 -13.60 5.59
C ALA A 338 -5.29 -13.13 6.99
N ALA A 339 -6.51 -12.60 7.12
CA ALA A 339 -7.10 -12.23 8.40
C ALA A 339 -7.27 -13.43 9.34
N GLY A 340 -7.77 -14.55 8.81
CA GLY A 340 -7.97 -15.80 9.56
C GLY A 340 -6.68 -16.42 10.08
N LEU A 341 -5.61 -16.42 9.26
CA LEU A 341 -4.28 -16.87 9.69
C LEU A 341 -3.68 -15.95 10.76
N SER A 342 -3.82 -14.64 10.61
CA SER A 342 -3.30 -13.65 11.57
C SER A 342 -3.92 -13.77 12.96
N ALA A 343 -5.21 -14.14 13.02
CA ALA A 343 -5.94 -14.29 14.27
C ALA A 343 -5.53 -15.54 15.09
N LEU A 344 -4.76 -16.46 14.50
CA LEU A 344 -4.39 -17.76 15.09
C LEU A 344 -5.63 -18.52 15.63
N GLY A 345 -6.74 -18.44 14.90
CA GLY A 345 -8.01 -19.06 15.26
C GLY A 345 -8.06 -20.57 15.02
N ALA A 346 -9.16 -21.20 15.43
CA ALA A 346 -9.41 -22.62 15.13
C ALA A 346 -9.33 -22.85 13.61
N GLY A 347 -8.61 -23.89 13.19
CA GLY A 347 -8.43 -24.23 11.77
C GLY A 347 -7.30 -23.49 11.04
N ALA A 348 -6.65 -22.48 11.65
CA ALA A 348 -5.57 -21.73 11.01
C ALA A 348 -4.42 -22.63 10.49
N LEU A 349 -4.02 -23.65 11.25
CA LEU A 349 -2.98 -24.59 10.82
C LEU A 349 -3.40 -25.41 9.59
N ALA A 350 -4.64 -25.91 9.57
CA ALA A 350 -5.15 -26.68 8.42
C ALA A 350 -5.29 -25.79 7.17
N THR A 351 -5.72 -24.55 7.36
CA THR A 351 -5.77 -23.55 6.30
C THR A 351 -4.38 -23.19 5.78
N GLU A 352 -3.40 -22.97 6.67
CA GLU A 352 -2.01 -22.72 6.27
C GLU A 352 -1.46 -23.89 5.44
N GLN A 353 -1.65 -25.14 5.89
CA GLN A 353 -1.26 -26.33 5.14
C GLN A 353 -1.92 -26.40 3.76
N ARG A 354 -3.22 -26.05 3.66
CA ARG A 354 -3.92 -26.03 2.38
C ARG A 354 -3.37 -24.95 1.46
N VAL A 355 -3.11 -23.74 1.97
CA VAL A 355 -2.53 -22.63 1.19
C VAL A 355 -1.12 -23.00 0.70
N LEU A 356 -0.31 -23.68 1.50
CA LEU A 356 1.00 -24.19 1.08
C LEU A 356 0.90 -25.17 -0.10
N GLN A 357 -0.13 -26.03 -0.13
CA GLN A 357 -0.37 -26.92 -1.27
C GLN A 357 -0.76 -26.14 -2.53
N LEU A 358 -1.53 -25.05 -2.37
CA LEU A 358 -2.01 -24.22 -3.47
C LEU A 358 -0.90 -23.39 -4.16
N LEU A 359 0.27 -23.23 -3.52
CA LEU A 359 1.47 -22.72 -4.20
C LEU A 359 1.91 -23.58 -5.40
N LYS A 360 1.42 -24.83 -5.52
CA LYS A 360 1.66 -25.72 -6.65
C LYS A 360 0.46 -25.85 -7.60
N SER A 361 -0.56 -25.00 -7.44
CA SER A 361 -1.74 -25.01 -8.31
C SER A 361 -1.33 -24.77 -9.76
N PRO A 362 -1.99 -25.41 -10.76
CA PRO A 362 -1.80 -25.05 -12.17
C PRO A 362 -2.21 -23.61 -12.47
N SER A 363 -3.13 -23.04 -11.67
CA SER A 363 -3.59 -21.65 -11.81
C SER A 363 -2.57 -20.67 -11.23
N THR A 364 -2.03 -19.80 -12.08
CA THR A 364 -1.10 -18.73 -11.67
C THR A 364 -1.75 -17.75 -10.69
N ARG A 365 -3.04 -17.43 -10.88
CA ARG A 365 -3.84 -16.63 -9.94
C ARG A 365 -3.84 -17.23 -8.54
N THR A 366 -4.12 -18.53 -8.46
CA THR A 366 -4.20 -19.26 -7.20
C THR A 366 -2.84 -19.28 -6.51
N ARG A 367 -1.74 -19.50 -7.24
CA ARG A 367 -0.38 -19.42 -6.69
C ARG A 367 -0.09 -18.02 -6.14
N ARG A 368 -0.40 -16.96 -6.90
CA ARG A 368 -0.22 -15.55 -6.51
C ARG A 368 -0.98 -15.21 -5.24
N PHE A 369 -2.29 -15.47 -5.18
CA PHE A 369 -3.08 -15.18 -3.99
C PHE A 369 -2.73 -16.09 -2.80
N SER A 370 -2.25 -17.31 -3.03
CA SER A 370 -1.70 -18.16 -1.96
C SER A 370 -0.43 -17.55 -1.35
N ALA A 371 0.47 -17.01 -2.19
CA ALA A 371 1.64 -16.27 -1.72
C ALA A 371 1.24 -15.03 -0.91
N PHE A 372 0.26 -14.25 -1.39
CA PHE A 372 -0.30 -13.11 -0.67
C PHE A 372 -0.82 -13.50 0.73
N VAL A 373 -1.62 -14.57 0.81
CA VAL A 373 -2.18 -15.08 2.08
C VAL A 373 -1.08 -15.44 3.08
N LEU A 374 -0.02 -16.12 2.64
CA LEU A 374 1.11 -16.47 3.51
C LEU A 374 1.91 -15.23 3.95
N GLY A 375 2.15 -14.31 3.02
CA GLY A 375 2.86 -13.07 3.27
C GLY A 375 2.17 -12.19 4.30
N GLU A 376 0.87 -11.93 4.11
CA GLU A 376 0.10 -11.10 5.03
C GLU A 376 -0.24 -11.85 6.33
N GLY A 377 -0.65 -13.11 6.26
CA GLY A 377 -1.34 -13.75 7.39
C GLY A 377 -0.55 -14.76 8.21
N ALA A 378 0.29 -15.57 7.57
CA ALA A 378 0.90 -16.75 8.21
C ALA A 378 2.00 -16.38 9.19
N MET A 379 2.31 -17.20 10.19
CA MET A 379 3.50 -16.98 11.04
C MET A 379 4.81 -17.35 10.31
N PRO A 380 5.96 -16.74 10.63
CA PRO A 380 7.22 -17.14 10.01
C PRO A 380 7.62 -18.53 10.52
N SER A 381 7.81 -19.46 9.59
CA SER A 381 8.21 -20.84 9.86
C SER A 381 9.13 -21.36 8.76
N MET A 382 9.94 -22.37 9.07
CA MET A 382 10.80 -23.04 8.08
C MET A 382 9.98 -23.59 6.91
N ALA A 383 8.78 -24.13 7.18
CA ALA A 383 7.90 -24.67 6.16
C ALA A 383 7.39 -23.58 5.21
N ASN A 384 6.91 -22.45 5.75
CA ASN A 384 6.37 -21.35 4.95
C ASN A 384 7.44 -20.71 4.07
N VAL A 385 8.60 -20.41 4.65
CA VAL A 385 9.72 -19.77 3.92
C VAL A 385 10.28 -20.71 2.86
N SER A 386 10.48 -22.00 3.18
CA SER A 386 11.02 -22.98 2.22
C SER A 386 10.06 -23.26 1.06
N ALA A 387 8.76 -23.36 1.34
CA ALA A 387 7.75 -23.60 0.32
C ALA A 387 7.63 -22.43 -0.66
N LEU A 388 7.60 -21.19 -0.16
CA LEU A 388 7.64 -19.99 -1.00
C LEU A 388 8.93 -19.92 -1.83
N GLY A 389 10.08 -20.19 -1.21
CA GLY A 389 11.36 -20.24 -1.90
C GLY A 389 11.41 -21.28 -3.02
N ALA A 390 10.81 -22.46 -2.81
CA ALA A 390 10.69 -23.50 -3.84
C ALA A 390 9.77 -23.07 -4.98
N ALA A 391 8.56 -22.62 -4.66
CA ALA A 391 7.58 -22.15 -5.65
C ALA A 391 8.15 -21.00 -6.50
N LEU A 392 8.87 -20.06 -5.88
CA LEU A 392 9.51 -18.94 -6.56
C LEU A 392 10.55 -19.37 -7.60
N ARG A 393 11.28 -20.47 -7.36
CA ARG A 393 12.26 -21.01 -8.32
C ARG A 393 11.62 -21.76 -9.48
N GLU A 394 10.47 -22.39 -9.23
CA GLU A 394 9.71 -23.16 -10.22
C GLU A 394 8.84 -22.27 -11.11
N GLU A 395 8.45 -21.09 -10.62
CA GLU A 395 7.60 -20.14 -11.34
C GLU A 395 8.28 -19.61 -12.61
N SER A 396 7.57 -19.53 -13.74
CA SER A 396 8.11 -19.04 -15.01
C SER A 396 7.96 -17.52 -15.14
N ALA A 397 9.02 -16.81 -15.55
CA ALA A 397 8.94 -15.38 -15.93
C ALA A 397 8.58 -15.14 -17.39
N ALA A 398 8.20 -16.18 -18.15
CA ALA A 398 7.93 -16.04 -19.58
C ALA A 398 6.68 -15.18 -19.91
N SER A 399 5.92 -14.74 -18.90
CA SER A 399 4.75 -13.87 -19.06
C SER A 399 4.70 -12.81 -17.95
N LEU A 400 4.05 -11.67 -18.22
CA LEU A 400 3.81 -10.60 -17.22
C LEU A 400 3.12 -11.16 -15.95
N VAL A 401 2.13 -12.04 -16.14
CA VAL A 401 1.40 -12.71 -15.06
C VAL A 401 2.32 -13.62 -14.21
N GLY A 402 3.33 -14.22 -14.86
CA GLY A 402 4.37 -15.00 -14.19
C GLY A 402 5.30 -14.13 -13.33
N ASP A 403 5.68 -12.94 -13.82
CA ASP A 403 6.50 -12.00 -13.05
C ASP A 403 5.72 -11.37 -11.87
N ASP A 404 4.43 -11.08 -12.03
CA ASP A 404 3.52 -10.67 -10.95
C ASP A 404 3.50 -11.71 -9.81
N THR A 405 3.48 -12.99 -10.17
CA THR A 405 3.42 -14.09 -9.21
C THR A 405 4.75 -14.22 -8.46
N ARG A 406 5.89 -14.11 -9.15
CA ARG A 406 7.21 -14.05 -8.52
C ARG A 406 7.33 -12.85 -7.59
N SER A 407 6.86 -11.68 -8.03
CA SER A 407 6.82 -10.46 -7.24
C SER A 407 6.05 -10.66 -5.94
N GLU A 408 4.84 -11.24 -5.99
CA GLU A 408 4.05 -11.50 -4.79
C GLU A 408 4.71 -12.53 -3.85
N MET A 409 5.35 -13.58 -4.39
CA MET A 409 6.13 -14.53 -3.59
C MET A 409 7.32 -13.88 -2.88
N LEU A 410 8.01 -12.94 -3.56
CA LEU A 410 9.11 -12.17 -2.98
C LEU A 410 8.60 -11.23 -1.88
N GLU A 411 7.48 -10.53 -2.10
CA GLU A 411 6.86 -9.72 -1.04
C GLU A 411 6.46 -10.58 0.16
N ALA A 412 5.89 -11.75 -0.07
CA ALA A 412 5.54 -12.68 1.01
C ALA A 412 6.75 -13.12 1.83
N LEU A 413 7.89 -13.42 1.18
CA LEU A 413 9.16 -13.68 1.86
C LEU A 413 9.63 -12.47 2.68
N GLY A 414 9.47 -11.26 2.15
CA GLY A 414 9.78 -10.01 2.84
C GLY A 414 8.95 -9.83 4.12
N LEU A 415 7.64 -9.99 4.02
CA LEU A 415 6.71 -9.86 5.15
C LEU A 415 6.97 -10.93 6.23
N LEU A 416 7.20 -12.19 5.82
CA LEU A 416 7.64 -13.25 6.73
C LEU A 416 8.97 -12.90 7.39
N GLY A 417 9.93 -12.33 6.65
CA GLY A 417 11.21 -11.87 7.15
C GLY A 417 11.07 -10.74 8.18
N ALA A 418 10.22 -9.73 7.92
CA ALA A 418 9.95 -8.65 8.87
C ALA A 418 9.34 -9.19 10.17
N ARG A 419 8.39 -10.14 10.09
CA ARG A 419 7.81 -10.79 11.27
C ARG A 419 8.84 -11.67 11.99
N ALA A 420 9.67 -12.42 11.27
CA ALA A 420 10.76 -13.20 11.85
C ALA A 420 11.74 -12.32 12.63
N ARG A 421 12.11 -11.16 12.07
CA ARG A 421 12.98 -10.18 12.71
C ARG A 421 12.35 -9.61 13.99
N ALA A 422 11.08 -9.24 13.93
CA ALA A 422 10.35 -8.76 15.11
C ALA A 422 10.28 -9.82 16.24
N LEU A 423 10.35 -11.11 15.89
CA LEU A 423 10.36 -12.25 16.82
C LEU A 423 11.78 -12.76 17.19
N GLY A 424 12.85 -12.11 16.71
CA GLY A 424 14.23 -12.54 16.95
C GLY A 424 14.59 -13.89 16.32
N ARG A 425 14.00 -14.24 15.18
CA ARG A 425 14.25 -15.49 14.43
C ARG A 425 15.25 -15.24 13.30
N GLU A 426 16.51 -15.05 13.64
CA GLU A 426 17.57 -14.67 12.69
C GLU A 426 17.73 -15.69 11.55
N GLU A 427 17.64 -16.99 11.85
CA GLU A 427 17.74 -18.07 10.86
C GLU A 427 16.69 -17.94 9.72
N LEU A 428 15.46 -17.54 10.06
CA LEU A 428 14.39 -17.34 9.09
C LEU A 428 14.58 -16.04 8.31
N CYS A 429 15.12 -14.99 8.95
CA CYS A 429 15.48 -13.75 8.26
C CYS A 429 16.55 -14.01 7.20
N THR A 430 17.60 -14.77 7.56
CA THR A 430 18.64 -15.23 6.63
C THR A 430 18.05 -16.03 5.48
N LEU A 431 17.17 -17.00 5.77
CA LEU A 431 16.57 -17.82 4.72
C LEU A 431 15.71 -17.02 3.75
N CYS A 432 14.89 -16.08 4.23
CA CYS A 432 14.12 -15.18 3.37
C CYS A 432 15.04 -14.38 2.43
N MET A 433 16.13 -13.81 2.96
CA MET A 433 17.11 -13.08 2.15
C MET A 433 17.78 -13.97 1.11
N LEU A 434 18.13 -15.22 1.46
CA LEU A 434 18.76 -16.16 0.53
C LEU A 434 17.81 -16.62 -0.59
N HIS A 435 16.50 -16.72 -0.32
CA HIS A 435 15.52 -17.00 -1.37
C HIS A 435 15.25 -15.81 -2.28
N ALA A 436 15.29 -14.58 -1.77
CA ALA A 436 15.15 -13.37 -2.58
C ALA A 436 16.43 -13.04 -3.38
N PHE A 437 17.60 -13.38 -2.83
CA PHE A 437 18.92 -13.04 -3.37
C PHE A 437 19.13 -13.30 -4.88
N PRO A 438 18.72 -14.45 -5.46
CA PRO A 438 18.90 -14.71 -6.89
C PRO A 438 18.23 -13.65 -7.78
N PHE A 439 17.17 -13.02 -7.31
CA PHE A 439 16.34 -12.08 -8.06
C PHE A 439 16.81 -10.61 -7.96
N LEU A 440 17.79 -10.30 -7.10
CA LEU A 440 18.39 -8.96 -7.01
C LEU A 440 19.15 -8.52 -8.27
N GLU A 441 19.39 -9.43 -9.22
CA GLU A 441 20.03 -9.14 -10.51
C GLU A 441 19.36 -9.99 -11.59
N GLN A 442 18.54 -9.38 -12.45
CA GLN A 442 18.33 -9.88 -13.81
C GLN A 442 19.06 -8.93 -14.79
N SER A 443 20.38 -8.84 -14.60
CA SER A 443 21.29 -8.12 -15.47
C SER A 443 21.55 -8.93 -16.74
N VAL A 444 20.73 -8.71 -17.76
CA VAL A 444 21.22 -8.72 -19.15
C VAL A 444 21.13 -7.29 -19.63
N ALA A 445 22.22 -6.75 -20.17
CA ALA A 445 22.18 -5.42 -20.75
C ALA A 445 21.14 -5.35 -21.89
N PRO A 446 20.35 -4.28 -22.00
CA PRO A 446 20.30 -3.12 -21.09
C PRO A 446 19.56 -3.45 -19.77
N LEU A 447 19.97 -2.82 -18.67
CA LEU A 447 19.32 -2.91 -17.35
C LEU A 447 17.82 -2.58 -17.45
N VAL A 448 16.98 -3.61 -17.64
CA VAL A 448 15.52 -3.47 -17.61
C VAL A 448 15.10 -3.61 -16.15
N LYS A 449 14.43 -2.58 -15.65
CA LYS A 449 13.73 -2.61 -14.38
C LYS A 449 12.72 -3.77 -14.39
N THR A 450 12.79 -4.69 -13.42
CA THR A 450 11.80 -5.77 -13.28
C THR A 450 11.07 -5.67 -11.96
N GLN A 451 9.80 -6.04 -11.98
CA GLN A 451 8.94 -6.02 -10.80
C GLN A 451 9.45 -7.01 -9.74
N ALA A 452 9.91 -8.18 -10.19
CA ALA A 452 10.56 -9.15 -9.31
C ALA A 452 11.86 -8.60 -8.69
N GLY A 453 12.70 -7.88 -9.43
CA GLY A 453 13.94 -7.30 -8.90
C GLY A 453 13.68 -6.32 -7.75
N GLU A 454 12.72 -5.41 -7.91
CA GLU A 454 12.32 -4.48 -6.86
C GLU A 454 11.70 -5.20 -5.66
N SER A 455 10.86 -6.20 -5.91
CA SER A 455 10.23 -7.00 -4.85
C SER A 455 11.26 -7.79 -4.06
N ALA A 456 12.33 -8.28 -4.71
CA ALA A 456 13.45 -8.94 -4.05
C ALA A 456 14.25 -7.96 -3.17
N ALA A 457 14.52 -6.75 -3.65
CA ALA A 457 15.19 -5.72 -2.87
C ALA A 457 14.36 -5.30 -1.65
N TYR A 458 13.05 -5.14 -1.84
CA TYR A 458 12.10 -4.88 -0.76
C TYR A 458 12.07 -6.04 0.25
N ALA A 459 12.06 -7.29 -0.21
CA ALA A 459 12.09 -8.47 0.65
C ALA A 459 13.35 -8.52 1.52
N VAL A 460 14.51 -8.22 0.94
CA VAL A 460 15.77 -8.14 1.67
C VAL A 460 15.76 -7.01 2.69
N LEU A 461 15.26 -5.83 2.34
CA LEU A 461 15.09 -4.72 3.29
C LEU A 461 14.22 -5.12 4.47
N LEU A 462 13.09 -5.79 4.23
CA LEU A 462 12.18 -6.19 5.29
C LEU A 462 12.79 -7.27 6.20
N ALA A 463 13.51 -8.24 5.63
CA ALA A 463 14.14 -9.31 6.38
C ALA A 463 15.37 -8.84 7.19
N ALA A 464 16.25 -8.03 6.59
CA ALA A 464 17.42 -7.48 7.27
C ALA A 464 17.01 -6.36 8.25
N GLY A 465 16.10 -5.48 7.82
CA GLY A 465 15.82 -4.20 8.44
C GLY A 465 16.71 -3.07 7.93
N PRO A 466 16.32 -1.80 8.21
CA PRO A 466 17.21 -0.66 8.01
C PRO A 466 18.48 -0.87 8.84
N ARG A 467 19.65 -0.72 8.22
CA ARG A 467 20.97 -0.94 8.86
C ARG A 467 21.15 -2.33 9.47
N GLY A 468 20.40 -3.32 8.97
CA GLY A 468 20.38 -4.67 9.47
C GLY A 468 21.55 -5.52 8.98
N ALA A 469 21.78 -6.65 9.65
CA ALA A 469 22.73 -7.65 9.19
C ALA A 469 22.15 -8.43 8.00
N ALA A 470 22.97 -8.66 6.97
CA ALA A 470 22.65 -9.52 5.85
C ALA A 470 23.85 -10.42 5.51
N PRO A 471 23.65 -11.60 4.91
CA PRO A 471 24.74 -12.47 4.50
C PRO A 471 25.74 -11.75 3.57
N PRO A 472 27.06 -12.05 3.63
CA PRO A 472 28.07 -11.35 2.85
C PRO A 472 27.79 -11.31 1.34
N GLN A 473 27.31 -12.41 0.77
CA GLN A 473 26.91 -12.46 -0.64
C GLN A 473 25.75 -11.51 -0.98
N VAL A 474 24.77 -11.36 -0.07
CA VAL A 474 23.64 -10.44 -0.22
C VAL A 474 24.14 -9.00 -0.15
N LEU A 475 25.00 -8.67 0.82
CA LEU A 475 25.61 -7.34 0.95
C LEU A 475 26.44 -6.95 -0.28
N ALA A 476 27.22 -7.89 -0.83
CA ALA A 476 28.00 -7.66 -2.04
C ALA A 476 27.10 -7.31 -3.24
N LYS A 477 25.99 -8.04 -3.42
CA LYS A 477 25.02 -7.80 -4.49
C LYS A 477 24.23 -6.50 -4.31
N LEU A 478 23.82 -6.21 -3.07
CA LEU A 478 23.24 -4.90 -2.73
C LEU A 478 24.23 -3.75 -2.98
N ALA A 479 25.54 -3.97 -2.83
CA ALA A 479 26.53 -2.95 -3.13
C ALA A 479 26.60 -2.62 -4.63
N VAL A 480 26.51 -3.63 -5.49
CA VAL A 480 26.41 -3.46 -6.95
C VAL A 480 25.10 -2.76 -7.31
N ALA A 481 23.97 -3.19 -6.75
CA ALA A 481 22.66 -2.57 -6.94
C ALA A 481 22.64 -1.10 -6.53
N ALA A 482 23.20 -0.77 -5.34
CA ALA A 482 23.28 0.61 -4.85
C ALA A 482 24.15 1.52 -5.74
N ALA A 483 25.21 0.97 -6.33
CA ALA A 483 26.08 1.69 -7.26
C ALA A 483 25.45 1.91 -8.65
N THR A 484 24.42 1.14 -8.98
CA THR A 484 23.74 1.21 -10.27
C THR A 484 22.80 2.41 -10.30
N ARG A 485 23.13 3.43 -11.11
CA ARG A 485 22.34 4.68 -11.20
C ARG A 485 21.05 4.57 -12.02
N ASN A 486 20.85 3.46 -12.73
CA ASN A 486 19.71 3.28 -13.63
C ASN A 486 18.44 2.76 -12.92
N ASP A 487 18.57 2.26 -11.69
CA ASP A 487 17.43 1.84 -10.85
C ASP A 487 17.52 2.52 -9.49
N LEU A 488 16.98 3.74 -9.42
CA LEU A 488 16.98 4.58 -8.22
C LEU A 488 16.23 3.94 -7.04
N LEU A 489 15.31 3.01 -7.30
CA LEU A 489 14.42 2.44 -6.29
C LEU A 489 15.09 1.23 -5.63
N MET A 490 15.63 0.32 -6.43
CA MET A 490 16.49 -0.76 -5.93
C MET A 490 17.72 -0.18 -5.23
N SER A 491 18.33 0.87 -5.78
CA SER A 491 19.45 1.59 -5.14
C SER A 491 19.05 2.17 -3.78
N ASN A 492 17.84 2.72 -3.66
CA ASN A 492 17.35 3.29 -2.40
C ASN A 492 17.14 2.21 -1.32
N PHE A 493 16.57 1.05 -1.66
CA PHE A 493 16.46 -0.09 -0.74
C PHE A 493 17.83 -0.62 -0.31
N ALA A 494 18.72 -0.84 -1.28
CA ALA A 494 20.06 -1.34 -1.01
C ALA A 494 20.88 -0.37 -0.15
N ALA A 495 20.74 0.93 -0.38
CA ALA A 495 21.38 1.96 0.44
C ALA A 495 20.84 1.94 1.88
N GLU A 496 19.54 1.76 2.08
CA GLU A 496 18.95 1.76 3.43
C GLU A 496 19.44 0.58 4.30
N VAL A 497 19.61 -0.60 3.70
CA VAL A 497 20.20 -1.76 4.38
C VAL A 497 21.67 -1.49 4.75
N ARG A 498 22.40 -0.79 3.88
CA ARG A 498 23.85 -0.54 4.02
C ARG A 498 24.23 0.69 4.83
N ARG A 499 23.30 1.57 5.19
CA ARG A 499 23.59 2.78 5.98
C ARG A 499 24.21 2.39 7.32
N SER A 500 25.52 2.58 7.46
CA SER A 500 26.26 2.42 8.72
C SER A 500 26.14 3.66 9.59
#